data_AF-A0A5C9E8Y9-F1
#
_entry.id   AF-A0A5C9E8Y9-F1
#
_cell.length_a   1.000
_cell.length_b   1.000
_cell.length_c   1.000
_cell.angle_alpha   90.00
_cell.angle_beta   90.00
_cell.angle_gamma   90.00
#
_symmetry.space_group_name_H-M   'P 1'
#
loop_
_entity.id
_entity.type
_entity.pdbx_description
1 polymer ?
#
loop_
_entity_poly.entity_id
_entity_poly.type
_entity_poly.pdbx_seq_one_letter_code
_entity_poly.pdbx_strand_id
1 'polypeptide(L)'
;MSERADVTWKNLLDSFTKGLDIAIEKLEERDVEDIPGAREALLKRLNDMKIHFPKDEGDIFIKSINDKIQNAFFPNTKDFAEAFEKILKSRTHEQDYIINELVNGFVTSRTKAIAAGTQVPIIDRMVEAFSTRNDFHIVDHQFYAMFGDPNKPRKYVKKNLQELVDMFGLVAKELVVEKDKRRSERKVYTFYTFPDEIIEILEEKYLIIDEELGYAYVSEDFDRNVFISMFLANIAIHRDEPKEIGGEYTINGISAIFALILLLSFMPEVSVDETNPILRDPTYDESNMSVIPKSWMMKQVLEPLFEPLIKIIAYRLGGGLWLSNIIDSEINKKLHNQIRFLLRDVNKWILGNMVRVNIPIFVEISNIFQEITVSGDTE
;
A
#
# COMPACT_ATOMS: atom_id res chain seq x y z
N MET A 1 -9.02 34.46 -4.52
CA MET A 1 -8.63 33.42 -3.56
C MET A 1 -8.30 34.13 -2.26
N SER A 2 -9.25 34.17 -1.31
CA SER A 2 -9.14 35.00 -0.10
C SER A 2 -9.21 34.13 1.16
N GLU A 3 -8.17 34.22 1.99
CA GLU A 3 -8.15 34.22 3.47
C GLU A 3 -9.30 33.52 4.22
N ARG A 4 -9.58 32.26 3.87
CA ARG A 4 -10.09 31.28 4.81
C ARG A 4 -9.12 30.13 4.77
N ALA A 5 -8.14 30.15 5.66
CA ALA A 5 -7.38 28.96 6.01
C ALA A 5 -8.39 27.80 6.16
N ASP A 6 -8.13 26.71 5.45
CA ASP A 6 -9.04 25.56 5.40
C ASP A 6 -9.22 25.00 6.82
N VAL A 7 -10.38 25.29 7.42
CA VAL A 7 -10.72 24.92 8.79
C VAL A 7 -10.61 23.41 8.99
N THR A 8 -10.90 22.62 7.95
CA THR A 8 -10.79 21.16 7.97
C THR A 8 -9.34 20.75 8.13
N TRP A 9 -8.46 21.30 7.28
CA TRP A 9 -7.03 21.03 7.34
C TRP A 9 -6.42 21.42 8.68
N LYS A 10 -6.76 22.61 9.17
CA LYS A 10 -6.30 23.07 10.49
C LYS A 10 -6.70 22.11 11.61
N ASN A 11 -7.96 21.66 11.62
CA ASN A 11 -8.43 20.69 12.62
C ASN A 11 -7.71 19.33 12.53
N LEU A 12 -7.36 18.89 11.32
CA LEU A 12 -6.60 17.67 11.10
C LEU A 12 -5.16 17.79 11.63
N LEU A 13 -4.48 18.91 11.32
CA LEU A 13 -3.15 19.21 11.85
C LEU A 13 -3.14 19.32 13.38
N ASP A 14 -4.12 20.01 13.96
CA ASP A 14 -4.26 20.14 15.42
C ASP A 14 -4.49 18.77 16.08
N SER A 15 -5.27 17.90 15.44
CA SER A 15 -5.51 16.53 15.92
C SER A 15 -4.25 15.68 15.86
N PHE A 16 -3.47 15.79 14.79
CA PHE A 16 -2.19 15.10 14.67
C PHE A 16 -1.17 15.60 15.71
N THR A 17 -1.10 16.91 15.95
CA THR A 17 -0.22 17.52 16.96
C THR A 17 -0.58 17.04 18.36
N LYS A 18 -1.88 16.97 18.71
CA LYS A 18 -2.33 16.38 19.98
C LYS A 18 -1.96 14.89 20.09
N GLY A 19 -2.02 14.16 18.98
CA GLY A 19 -1.56 12.77 18.91
C GLY A 19 -0.08 12.65 19.26
N LEU A 20 0.76 13.56 18.75
CA LEU A 20 2.19 13.63 19.08
C LEU A 20 2.42 13.91 20.57
N ASP A 21 1.66 14.82 21.18
CA ASP A 21 1.75 15.09 22.62
C ASP A 21 1.49 13.85 23.46
N ILE A 22 0.41 13.12 23.16
CA ILE A 22 0.05 11.87 23.87
C ILE A 22 1.14 10.81 23.67
N ALA A 23 1.65 10.66 22.45
CA ALA A 23 2.69 9.68 22.15
C ALA A 23 3.99 9.99 22.91
N ILE A 24 4.40 11.26 22.99
CA ILE A 24 5.57 11.72 23.75
C ILE A 24 5.38 11.44 25.24
N GLU A 25 4.27 11.88 25.83
CA GLU A 25 3.96 11.65 27.26
C GLU A 25 4.03 10.15 27.61
N LYS A 26 3.41 9.30 26.78
CA LYS A 26 3.39 7.84 27.02
C LYS A 26 4.77 7.20 26.88
N LEU A 27 5.66 7.75 26.06
CA LEU A 27 7.04 7.27 25.93
C LEU A 27 7.93 7.79 27.08
N GLU A 28 7.66 8.99 27.60
CA GLU A 28 8.36 9.58 28.75
C GLU A 28 8.02 8.86 30.07
N GLU A 29 6.79 8.39 30.23
CA GLU A 29 6.35 7.64 31.42
C GLU A 29 6.90 6.20 31.52
N ARG A 30 7.59 5.71 30.49
CA ARG A 30 8.02 4.29 30.38
C ARG A 30 9.53 4.15 30.51
N ASP A 31 9.95 3.25 31.40
CA ASP A 31 11.35 3.00 31.78
C ASP A 31 11.97 1.75 31.12
N VAL A 32 11.32 1.19 30.09
CA VAL A 32 11.81 -0.05 29.44
C VAL A 32 12.37 0.29 28.07
N GLU A 33 13.69 0.41 28.02
CA GLU A 33 14.45 0.50 26.80
C GLU A 33 15.11 -0.85 26.52
N ASP A 34 14.54 -1.62 25.59
CA ASP A 34 15.13 -2.88 25.13
C ASP A 34 16.36 -2.62 24.24
N ILE A 35 16.47 -1.44 23.62
CA ILE A 35 17.57 -1.04 22.73
C ILE A 35 18.13 0.32 23.17
N PRO A 36 19.36 0.41 23.71
CA PRO A 36 19.92 1.66 24.23
C PRO A 36 19.90 2.82 23.21
N GLY A 37 19.40 3.99 23.63
CA GLY A 37 19.36 5.22 22.82
C GLY A 37 18.22 5.31 21.80
N ALA A 38 17.42 4.25 21.65
CA ALA A 38 16.31 4.21 20.72
C ALA A 38 15.18 5.13 21.19
N ARG A 39 14.90 5.15 22.50
CA ARG A 39 13.84 5.97 23.09
C ARG A 39 14.11 7.46 22.90
N GLU A 40 15.33 7.91 23.16
CA GLU A 40 15.74 9.31 22.97
C GLU A 40 15.66 9.70 21.50
N ALA A 41 16.09 8.82 20.59
CA ALA A 41 15.99 9.06 19.16
C ALA A 41 14.53 9.20 18.70
N LEU A 42 13.61 8.38 19.23
CA LEU A 42 12.19 8.48 18.91
C LEU A 42 11.56 9.74 19.50
N LEU A 43 11.82 10.05 20.77
CA LEU A 43 11.36 11.28 21.41
C LEU A 43 11.84 12.51 20.63
N LYS A 44 13.10 12.51 20.18
CA LYS A 44 13.63 13.57 19.31
C LYS A 44 12.82 13.67 18.01
N ARG A 45 12.60 12.56 17.29
CA ARG A 45 11.82 12.57 16.04
C ARG A 45 10.36 13.03 16.23
N LEU A 46 9.70 12.60 17.31
CA LEU A 46 8.33 13.04 17.62
C LEU A 46 8.29 14.54 17.92
N ASN A 47 9.27 15.07 18.65
CA ASN A 47 9.42 16.50 18.90
C ASN A 47 9.74 17.28 17.62
N ASP A 48 10.60 16.76 16.74
CA ASP A 48 10.89 17.37 15.45
C ASP A 48 9.61 17.45 14.59
N MET A 49 8.84 16.37 14.49
CA MET A 49 7.55 16.38 13.78
C MET A 49 6.59 17.40 14.37
N LYS A 50 6.49 17.49 15.70
CA LYS A 50 5.65 18.47 16.40
C LYS A 50 6.06 19.90 16.08
N ILE A 51 7.35 20.18 15.95
CA ILE A 51 7.88 21.51 15.64
C ILE A 51 7.69 21.85 14.16
N HIS A 52 7.93 20.91 13.25
CA HIS A 52 8.05 21.19 11.82
C HIS A 52 6.74 21.01 11.03
N PHE A 53 5.91 20.03 11.35
CA PHE A 53 4.69 19.76 10.57
C PHE A 53 3.55 20.77 10.73
N PRO A 54 3.39 21.47 11.85
CA PRO A 54 2.36 22.52 11.94
C PRO A 54 2.80 23.87 11.37
N LYS A 55 4.11 24.08 11.11
CA LYS A 55 4.65 25.34 10.59
C LYS A 55 4.08 25.65 9.20
N ASP A 56 3.88 26.94 8.94
CA ASP A 56 3.42 27.45 7.64
C ASP A 56 2.19 26.69 7.13
N GLU A 57 1.18 26.54 8.00
CA GLU A 57 -0.04 25.76 7.72
C GLU A 57 0.22 24.31 7.26
N GLY A 58 1.36 23.74 7.68
CA GLY A 58 1.78 22.39 7.37
C GLY A 58 2.31 22.19 5.96
N ASP A 59 2.88 23.22 5.34
CA ASP A 59 3.47 23.19 4.00
C ASP A 59 4.43 22.01 3.78
N ILE A 60 5.36 21.77 4.72
CA ILE A 60 6.31 20.64 4.63
C ILE A 60 5.54 19.31 4.62
N PHE A 61 4.50 19.20 5.42
CA PHE A 61 3.74 17.97 5.55
C PHE A 61 2.88 17.71 4.30
N ILE A 62 2.23 18.75 3.79
CA ILE A 62 1.48 18.73 2.52
C ILE A 62 2.41 18.33 1.39
N LYS A 63 3.56 18.99 1.27
CA LYS A 63 4.55 18.72 0.23
C LYS A 63 5.02 17.27 0.29
N SER A 64 5.34 16.79 1.49
CA SER A 64 5.74 15.39 1.71
C SER A 64 4.67 14.41 1.21
N ILE A 65 3.39 14.62 1.55
CA ILE A 65 2.30 13.75 1.08
C ILE A 65 2.11 13.86 -0.43
N ASN A 66 2.14 15.07 -0.98
CA ASN A 66 1.91 15.30 -2.40
C ASN A 66 2.99 14.64 -3.25
N ASP A 67 4.26 14.92 -2.93
CA ASP A 67 5.40 14.48 -3.75
C ASP A 67 5.60 12.97 -3.64
N LYS A 68 5.35 12.39 -2.46
CA LYS A 68 5.72 11.00 -2.16
C LYS A 68 4.55 10.01 -2.21
N ILE A 69 3.32 10.48 -2.03
CA ILE A 69 2.13 9.62 -2.04
C ILE A 69 1.25 9.98 -3.22
N GLN A 70 0.76 11.22 -3.27
CA GLN A 70 -0.27 11.61 -4.24
C GLN A 70 0.26 11.51 -5.68
N ASN A 71 1.40 12.14 -5.98
CA ASN A 71 1.94 12.18 -7.34
C ASN A 71 2.42 10.81 -7.84
N ALA A 72 2.92 9.97 -6.93
CA ALA A 72 3.44 8.64 -7.26
C ALA A 72 2.32 7.60 -7.42
N PHE A 73 1.34 7.57 -6.50
CA PHE A 73 0.36 6.48 -6.40
C PHE A 73 -1.07 6.88 -6.77
N PHE A 74 -1.37 8.18 -6.78
CA PHE A 74 -2.70 8.72 -7.09
C PHE A 74 -2.59 9.91 -8.06
N PRO A 75 -1.99 9.69 -9.24
CA PRO A 75 -1.72 10.75 -10.20
C PRO A 75 -3.01 11.48 -10.58
N ASN A 76 -2.92 12.81 -10.76
CA ASN A 76 -4.07 13.62 -11.13
C ASN A 76 -4.36 13.51 -12.63
N THR A 77 -4.86 12.36 -13.06
CA THR A 77 -5.30 12.09 -14.44
C THR A 77 -6.62 11.33 -14.43
N LYS A 78 -7.33 11.38 -15.56
CA LYS A 78 -8.53 10.56 -15.84
C LYS A 78 -8.22 9.40 -16.79
N ASP A 79 -7.02 9.36 -17.33
CA ASP A 79 -6.56 8.32 -18.23
C ASP A 79 -5.99 7.14 -17.42
N PHE A 80 -6.56 5.95 -17.63
CA PHE A 80 -6.18 4.76 -16.87
C PHE A 80 -4.76 4.30 -17.21
N ALA A 81 -4.37 4.36 -18.48
CA ALA A 81 -3.05 3.95 -18.96
C ALA A 81 -1.97 4.92 -18.45
N GLU A 82 -2.21 6.22 -18.50
CA GLU A 82 -1.32 7.24 -17.94
C GLU A 82 -1.16 7.08 -16.42
N ALA A 83 -2.24 6.79 -15.71
CA ALA A 83 -2.19 6.52 -14.27
C ALA A 83 -1.37 5.27 -13.98
N PHE A 84 -1.63 4.17 -14.69
CA PHE A 84 -0.91 2.91 -14.56
C PHE A 84 0.59 3.07 -14.83
N GLU A 85 0.95 3.72 -15.94
CA GLU A 85 2.34 3.92 -16.35
C GLU A 85 3.12 4.75 -15.32
N LYS A 86 2.53 5.85 -14.83
CA LYS A 86 3.16 6.70 -13.80
C LYS A 86 3.39 5.91 -12.52
N ILE A 87 2.39 5.16 -12.07
CA ILE A 87 2.51 4.35 -10.85
C ILE A 87 3.58 3.28 -11.05
N LEU A 88 3.56 2.56 -12.17
CA LEU A 88 4.53 1.52 -12.48
C LEU A 88 5.97 2.04 -12.53
N LYS A 89 6.19 3.23 -13.12
CA LYS A 89 7.51 3.88 -13.21
C LYS A 89 7.99 4.53 -11.91
N SER A 90 7.07 4.94 -11.04
CA SER A 90 7.41 5.64 -9.80
C SER A 90 8.04 4.76 -8.72
N ARG A 91 8.01 3.43 -8.91
CA ARG A 91 8.35 2.47 -7.88
C ARG A 91 9.78 1.94 -8.03
N THR A 92 10.49 1.80 -6.91
CA THR A 92 11.80 1.15 -6.83
C THR A 92 11.71 -0.20 -6.13
N HIS A 93 12.68 -1.09 -6.38
CA HIS A 93 12.67 -2.48 -5.91
C HIS A 93 12.39 -2.66 -4.40
N GLU A 94 12.88 -1.77 -3.54
CA GLU A 94 12.66 -1.83 -2.08
C GLU A 94 11.29 -1.27 -1.67
N GLN A 95 10.81 -0.24 -2.37
CA GLN A 95 9.46 0.33 -2.20
C GLN A 95 8.41 -0.71 -2.62
N ASP A 96 8.75 -1.47 -3.66
CA ASP A 96 7.90 -2.50 -4.23
C ASP A 96 7.52 -3.52 -3.20
N TYR A 97 8.47 -3.98 -2.39
CA TYR A 97 8.20 -5.07 -1.48
C TYR A 97 7.19 -4.71 -0.37
N ILE A 98 7.37 -3.58 0.33
CA ILE A 98 6.45 -3.18 1.41
C ILE A 98 5.07 -2.85 0.87
N ILE A 99 4.99 -2.02 -0.17
CA ILE A 99 3.71 -1.65 -0.76
C ILE A 99 3.03 -2.91 -1.30
N ASN A 100 3.80 -3.82 -1.90
CA ASN A 100 3.26 -5.09 -2.35
C ASN A 100 2.66 -5.91 -1.23
N GLU A 101 3.36 -6.11 -0.13
CA GLU A 101 2.85 -6.92 0.98
C GLU A 101 1.64 -6.27 1.65
N LEU A 102 1.66 -4.96 1.89
CA LEU A 102 0.54 -4.26 2.53
C LEU A 102 -0.70 -4.24 1.62
N VAL A 103 -0.53 -3.94 0.33
CA VAL A 103 -1.64 -3.93 -0.64
C VAL A 103 -2.12 -5.35 -0.92
N ASN A 104 -1.24 -6.33 -1.11
CA ASN A 104 -1.60 -7.73 -1.30
C ASN A 104 -2.33 -8.30 -0.08
N GLY A 105 -1.89 -7.95 1.14
CA GLY A 105 -2.56 -8.30 2.38
C GLY A 105 -3.97 -7.69 2.47
N PHE A 106 -4.11 -6.41 2.12
CA PHE A 106 -5.42 -5.75 2.07
C PHE A 106 -6.35 -6.38 1.03
N VAL A 107 -5.88 -6.53 -0.21
CA VAL A 107 -6.63 -7.16 -1.29
C VAL A 107 -7.03 -8.58 -0.90
N THR A 108 -6.12 -9.38 -0.35
CA THR A 108 -6.42 -10.74 0.15
C THR A 108 -7.46 -10.73 1.26
N SER A 109 -7.45 -9.74 2.16
CA SER A 109 -8.46 -9.62 3.21
C SER A 109 -9.85 -9.29 2.65
N ARG A 110 -9.92 -8.44 1.63
CA ARG A 110 -11.14 -8.13 0.89
C ARG A 110 -11.65 -9.34 0.13
N THR A 111 -10.76 -10.08 -0.51
CA THR A 111 -11.11 -11.20 -1.38
C THR A 111 -11.38 -12.49 -0.64
N LYS A 112 -10.89 -12.71 0.59
CA LYS A 112 -11.36 -13.83 1.43
C LYS A 112 -12.86 -13.75 1.75
N ALA A 113 -13.45 -12.56 1.70
CA ALA A 113 -14.91 -12.39 1.79
C ALA A 113 -15.63 -12.78 0.47
N ILE A 114 -14.91 -12.81 -0.65
CA ILE A 114 -15.40 -12.97 -2.02
C ILE A 114 -15.11 -14.41 -2.56
N ALA A 115 -13.97 -14.99 -2.21
CA ALA A 115 -13.41 -16.26 -2.66
C ALA A 115 -12.87 -17.08 -1.46
N ALA A 116 -13.78 -17.69 -0.69
CA ALA A 116 -13.50 -18.31 0.61
C ALA A 116 -12.61 -19.58 0.58
N GLY A 117 -12.16 -20.04 -0.59
CA GLY A 117 -11.44 -21.33 -0.77
C GLY A 117 -9.94 -21.23 -1.01
N THR A 118 -9.36 -20.03 -1.12
CA THR A 118 -7.97 -19.86 -1.57
C THR A 118 -6.98 -19.72 -0.40
N GLN A 119 -6.01 -20.66 -0.31
CA GLN A 119 -4.92 -20.61 0.68
C GLN A 119 -3.77 -19.65 0.28
N VAL A 120 -3.64 -19.35 -1.02
CA VAL A 120 -2.60 -18.47 -1.59
C VAL A 120 -3.19 -17.07 -1.83
N PRO A 121 -2.42 -15.98 -1.65
CA PRO A 121 -2.88 -14.62 -1.96
C PRO A 121 -3.39 -14.48 -3.40
N ILE A 122 -4.37 -13.61 -3.61
CA ILE A 122 -5.06 -13.54 -4.90
C ILE A 122 -4.18 -12.97 -6.02
N ILE A 123 -3.31 -12.00 -5.68
CA ILE A 123 -2.40 -11.38 -6.65
C ILE A 123 -1.39 -12.42 -7.14
N ASP A 124 -0.88 -13.28 -6.26
CA ASP A 124 0.04 -14.36 -6.64
C ASP A 124 -0.58 -15.31 -7.66
N ARG A 125 -1.84 -15.69 -7.44
CA ARG A 125 -2.58 -16.52 -8.40
C ARG A 125 -2.83 -15.81 -9.71
N MET A 126 -3.06 -14.50 -9.69
CA MET A 126 -3.20 -13.71 -10.92
C MET A 126 -1.88 -13.69 -11.68
N VAL A 127 -0.75 -13.44 -11.01
CA VAL A 127 0.58 -13.50 -11.63
C VAL A 127 0.80 -14.88 -12.25
N GLU A 128 0.63 -15.97 -11.49
CA GLU A 128 0.77 -17.34 -11.99
C GLU A 128 -0.11 -17.62 -13.22
N ALA A 129 -1.37 -17.18 -13.17
CA ALA A 129 -2.33 -17.41 -14.24
C ALA A 129 -1.99 -16.66 -15.54
N PHE A 130 -1.48 -15.44 -15.43
CA PHE A 130 -1.07 -14.64 -16.59
C PHE A 130 0.32 -15.05 -17.10
N SER A 131 1.27 -15.41 -16.21
CA SER A 131 2.61 -15.88 -16.59
C SER A 131 2.60 -17.24 -17.29
N THR A 132 1.63 -18.11 -17.00
CA THR A 132 1.53 -19.44 -17.60
C THR A 132 0.94 -19.44 -19.02
N ARG A 133 0.47 -18.29 -19.52
CA ARG A 133 -0.08 -18.17 -20.88
C ARG A 133 0.66 -17.09 -21.68
N ASN A 134 0.82 -17.40 -22.95
CA ASN A 134 1.60 -16.64 -23.91
C ASN A 134 0.95 -15.32 -24.39
N ASP A 135 -0.22 -14.97 -23.85
CA ASP A 135 -1.09 -13.96 -24.45
C ASP A 135 -1.85 -13.07 -23.44
N PHE A 136 -1.48 -13.09 -22.16
CA PHE A 136 -2.19 -12.36 -21.10
C PHE A 136 -3.72 -12.53 -21.09
N HIS A 137 -4.21 -13.72 -21.43
CA HIS A 137 -5.64 -14.02 -21.36
C HIS A 137 -5.90 -15.10 -20.33
N ILE A 138 -6.86 -14.91 -19.41
CA ILE A 138 -7.39 -16.00 -18.58
C ILE A 138 -8.77 -16.41 -19.11
N VAL A 139 -8.95 -17.68 -19.48
CA VAL A 139 -10.27 -18.15 -19.90
C VAL A 139 -11.22 -18.24 -18.70
N ASP A 140 -12.49 -17.91 -18.91
CA ASP A 140 -13.49 -17.80 -17.84
C ASP A 140 -13.68 -19.09 -17.00
N HIS A 141 -13.38 -20.27 -17.54
CA HIS A 141 -13.42 -21.52 -16.77
C HIS A 141 -12.18 -21.71 -15.89
N GLN A 142 -11.00 -21.26 -16.34
CA GLN A 142 -9.77 -21.24 -15.54
C GLN A 142 -9.92 -20.21 -14.42
N PHE A 143 -10.44 -19.01 -14.72
CA PHE A 143 -10.72 -17.99 -13.72
C PHE A 143 -11.65 -18.50 -12.62
N TYR A 144 -12.72 -19.20 -13.01
CA TYR A 144 -13.61 -19.88 -12.07
C TYR A 144 -12.90 -20.99 -11.27
N ALA A 145 -12.05 -21.81 -11.89
CA ALA A 145 -11.30 -22.85 -11.17
C ALA A 145 -10.31 -22.27 -10.15
N MET A 146 -9.75 -21.09 -10.43
CA MET A 146 -8.76 -20.43 -9.59
C MET A 146 -9.38 -19.66 -8.41
N PHE A 147 -10.51 -19.00 -8.62
CA PHE A 147 -11.10 -18.07 -7.66
C PHE A 147 -12.52 -18.42 -7.21
N GLY A 148 -13.17 -19.39 -7.85
CA GLY A 148 -14.48 -19.89 -7.48
C GLY A 148 -14.45 -20.83 -6.28
N ASP A 149 -15.61 -21.05 -5.69
CA ASP A 149 -15.82 -22.10 -4.69
C ASP A 149 -16.26 -23.38 -5.41
N PRO A 150 -15.49 -24.49 -5.35
CA PRO A 150 -15.84 -25.76 -5.99
C PRO A 150 -17.21 -26.30 -5.55
N ASN A 151 -17.68 -25.91 -4.36
CA ASN A 151 -18.94 -26.35 -3.78
C ASN A 151 -20.14 -25.49 -4.19
N LYS A 152 -19.92 -24.35 -4.86
CA LYS A 152 -20.99 -23.43 -5.29
C LYS A 152 -21.10 -23.42 -6.82
N PRO A 153 -22.31 -23.42 -7.40
CA PRO A 153 -22.43 -23.36 -8.85
C PRO A 153 -21.91 -22.03 -9.41
N ARG A 154 -21.31 -22.07 -10.60
CA ARG A 154 -20.74 -20.91 -11.30
C ARG A 154 -21.63 -19.67 -11.34
N LYS A 155 -22.94 -19.84 -11.55
CA LYS A 155 -23.91 -18.74 -11.57
C LYS A 155 -23.93 -17.94 -10.25
N TYR A 156 -23.60 -18.58 -9.12
CA TYR A 156 -23.59 -17.96 -7.79
C TYR A 156 -22.32 -17.18 -7.47
N VAL A 157 -21.17 -17.55 -8.07
CA VAL A 157 -19.90 -16.84 -7.84
C VAL A 157 -19.53 -15.89 -8.97
N LYS A 158 -20.29 -15.86 -10.08
CA LYS A 158 -20.02 -14.97 -11.22
C LYS A 158 -19.90 -13.50 -10.81
N LYS A 159 -20.76 -13.03 -9.89
CA LYS A 159 -20.70 -11.66 -9.36
C LYS A 159 -19.38 -11.40 -8.62
N ASN A 160 -19.00 -12.32 -7.74
CA ASN A 160 -17.76 -12.26 -6.98
C ASN A 160 -16.52 -12.26 -7.88
N LEU A 161 -16.54 -13.04 -8.96
CA LEU A 161 -15.48 -13.06 -9.97
C LEU A 161 -15.42 -11.75 -10.76
N GLN A 162 -16.58 -11.17 -11.09
CA GLN A 162 -16.63 -9.86 -11.74
C GLN A 162 -16.08 -8.76 -10.83
N GLU A 163 -16.39 -8.79 -9.52
CA GLU A 163 -15.82 -7.84 -8.56
C GLU A 163 -14.28 -7.89 -8.50
N LEU A 164 -13.66 -9.05 -8.77
CA LEU A 164 -12.20 -9.17 -8.88
C LEU A 164 -11.67 -8.54 -10.17
N VAL A 165 -12.36 -8.78 -11.28
CA VAL A 165 -12.04 -8.20 -12.60
C VAL A 165 -12.11 -6.68 -12.52
N ASP A 166 -13.21 -6.15 -11.96
CA ASP A 166 -13.45 -4.73 -11.78
C ASP A 166 -12.43 -4.10 -10.81
N MET A 167 -12.04 -4.82 -9.75
CA MET A 167 -11.05 -4.34 -8.79
C MET A 167 -9.69 -4.07 -9.44
N PHE A 168 -9.25 -4.95 -10.33
CA PHE A 168 -8.00 -4.79 -11.05
C PHE A 168 -8.15 -3.97 -12.33
N GLY A 169 -9.35 -3.60 -12.78
CA GLY A 169 -9.53 -2.88 -14.05
C GLY A 169 -9.28 -3.77 -15.27
N LEU A 170 -9.54 -5.08 -15.15
CA LEU A 170 -9.45 -6.03 -16.26
C LEU A 170 -10.70 -5.96 -17.13
N VAL A 171 -10.58 -6.38 -18.40
CA VAL A 171 -11.69 -6.42 -19.37
C VAL A 171 -12.03 -7.84 -19.75
N ALA A 172 -13.33 -8.10 -19.92
CA ALA A 172 -13.83 -9.35 -20.49
C ALA A 172 -13.97 -9.21 -22.00
N LYS A 173 -13.34 -10.09 -22.77
CA LYS A 173 -13.45 -10.19 -24.23
C LYS A 173 -14.11 -11.51 -24.61
N GLU A 174 -14.86 -11.51 -25.70
CA GLU A 174 -15.54 -12.69 -26.23
C GLU A 174 -14.92 -13.14 -27.55
N LEU A 175 -14.49 -14.40 -27.63
CA LEU A 175 -14.07 -15.05 -28.86
C LEU A 175 -15.21 -15.95 -29.36
N VAL A 176 -15.74 -15.64 -30.54
CA VAL A 176 -16.76 -16.44 -31.20
C VAL A 176 -16.08 -17.44 -32.14
N VAL A 177 -16.16 -18.73 -31.82
CA VAL A 177 -15.68 -19.81 -32.69
C VAL A 177 -16.90 -20.38 -33.43
N GLU A 178 -16.99 -20.09 -34.74
CA GLU A 178 -18.14 -20.52 -35.55
C GLU A 178 -18.24 -22.03 -35.77
N LYS A 179 -17.10 -22.75 -35.72
CA LYS A 179 -17.04 -24.21 -35.85
C LYS A 179 -16.01 -24.80 -34.89
N ASP A 180 -16.46 -25.24 -33.72
CA ASP A 180 -15.64 -26.11 -32.86
C ASP A 180 -15.40 -27.45 -33.57
N LYS A 181 -14.12 -27.83 -33.75
CA LYS A 181 -13.66 -29.07 -34.43
C LYS A 181 -14.37 -30.34 -33.94
N ARG A 182 -14.92 -30.34 -32.72
CA ARG A 182 -15.58 -31.53 -32.12
C ARG A 182 -17.10 -31.58 -32.23
N ARG A 183 -17.80 -30.45 -32.40
CA ARG A 183 -19.28 -30.42 -32.33
C ARG A 183 -19.98 -29.59 -33.41
N SER A 184 -19.25 -28.84 -34.23
CA SER A 184 -19.82 -27.97 -35.30
C SER A 184 -20.89 -26.98 -34.79
N GLU A 185 -20.83 -26.60 -33.52
CA GLU A 185 -21.70 -25.59 -32.91
C GLU A 185 -20.92 -24.29 -32.71
N ARG A 186 -21.61 -23.15 -32.85
CA ARG A 186 -21.07 -21.83 -32.49
C ARG A 186 -20.83 -21.78 -30.99
N LYS A 187 -19.57 -21.60 -30.58
CA LYS A 187 -19.20 -21.42 -29.17
C LYS A 187 -18.67 -20.01 -28.94
N VAL A 188 -19.15 -19.39 -27.87
CA VAL A 188 -18.61 -18.13 -27.36
C VAL A 188 -17.72 -18.47 -26.17
N TYR A 189 -16.46 -18.07 -26.26
CA TYR A 189 -15.48 -18.19 -25.19
C TYR A 189 -15.25 -16.81 -24.60
N THR A 190 -15.55 -16.64 -23.31
CA THR A 190 -15.18 -15.42 -22.58
C THR A 190 -13.79 -15.60 -21.97
N PHE A 191 -12.97 -14.57 -22.07
CA PHE A 191 -11.66 -14.50 -21.45
C PHE A 191 -11.43 -13.10 -20.85
N TYR A 192 -10.61 -13.04 -19.80
CA TYR A 192 -10.27 -11.81 -19.09
C TYR A 192 -8.84 -11.41 -19.42
N THR A 193 -8.61 -10.12 -19.64
CA THR A 193 -7.29 -9.59 -20.01
C THR A 193 -7.14 -8.13 -19.62
N PHE A 194 -5.95 -7.58 -19.83
CA PHE A 194 -5.67 -6.17 -19.66
C PHE A 194 -6.37 -5.34 -20.76
N PRO A 195 -6.76 -4.08 -20.49
CA PRO A 195 -7.14 -3.14 -21.54
C PRO A 195 -6.01 -3.00 -22.59
N ASP A 196 -6.37 -2.74 -23.85
CA ASP A 196 -5.38 -2.71 -24.95
C ASP A 196 -4.26 -1.69 -24.70
N GLU A 197 -4.61 -0.50 -24.19
CA GLU A 197 -3.64 0.55 -23.82
C GLU A 197 -2.68 0.11 -22.70
N ILE A 198 -3.10 -0.79 -21.82
CA ILE A 198 -2.24 -1.37 -20.77
C ILE A 198 -1.36 -2.46 -21.35
N ILE A 199 -1.84 -3.24 -22.32
CA ILE A 199 -1.04 -4.25 -23.02
C ILE A 199 0.13 -3.56 -23.73
N GLU A 200 -0.10 -2.43 -24.40
CA GLU A 200 0.96 -1.65 -25.06
C GLU A 200 2.08 -1.25 -24.09
N ILE A 201 1.73 -0.81 -22.87
CA ILE A 201 2.71 -0.49 -21.81
C ILE A 201 3.45 -1.76 -21.34
N LEU A 202 2.75 -2.88 -21.22
CA LEU A 202 3.33 -4.15 -20.78
C LEU A 202 4.26 -4.77 -21.84
N GLU A 203 4.03 -4.52 -23.13
CA GLU A 203 4.90 -4.95 -24.23
C GLU A 203 6.29 -4.33 -24.18
N GLU A 204 6.48 -3.20 -23.49
CA GLU A 204 7.81 -2.58 -23.35
C GLU A 204 8.78 -3.42 -22.51
N LYS A 205 8.27 -4.24 -21.57
CA LYS A 205 9.11 -4.96 -20.58
C LYS A 205 8.62 -6.35 -20.20
N TYR A 206 7.31 -6.54 -20.11
CA TYR A 206 6.69 -7.69 -19.49
C TYR A 206 6.14 -8.72 -20.47
N LEU A 207 5.80 -8.33 -21.70
CA LEU A 207 5.41 -9.23 -22.78
C LEU A 207 6.45 -9.19 -23.89
N ILE A 208 7.07 -10.34 -24.17
CA ILE A 208 8.09 -10.47 -25.20
C ILE A 208 7.48 -11.19 -26.39
N ILE A 209 7.43 -10.52 -27.54
CA ILE A 209 7.02 -11.11 -28.81
C ILE A 209 8.27 -11.71 -29.46
N ASP A 210 8.38 -13.04 -29.46
CA ASP A 210 9.46 -13.73 -30.16
C ASP A 210 9.07 -13.91 -31.63
N GLU A 211 9.60 -13.04 -32.50
CA GLU A 211 9.37 -13.09 -33.95
C GLU A 211 9.97 -14.35 -34.60
N GLU A 212 11.02 -14.94 -34.02
CA GLU A 212 11.69 -16.13 -34.55
C GLU A 212 10.87 -17.40 -34.27
N LEU A 213 10.26 -17.48 -33.08
CA LEU A 213 9.45 -18.62 -32.66
C LEU A 213 7.96 -18.45 -32.97
N GLY A 214 7.54 -17.24 -33.34
CA GLY A 214 6.15 -16.93 -33.71
C GLY A 214 5.16 -17.02 -32.55
N TYR A 215 5.63 -16.86 -31.31
CA TYR A 215 4.79 -16.82 -30.12
C TYR A 215 5.26 -15.74 -29.15
N ALA A 216 4.32 -15.13 -28.42
CA ALA A 216 4.63 -14.22 -27.33
C ALA A 216 4.79 -14.99 -26.01
N TYR A 217 5.57 -14.47 -25.07
CA TYR A 217 5.69 -15.03 -23.72
C TYR A 217 5.89 -13.93 -22.69
N VAL A 218 5.58 -14.24 -21.43
CA VAL A 218 5.69 -13.30 -20.33
C VAL A 218 7.11 -13.32 -19.77
N SER A 219 7.72 -12.15 -19.58
CA SER A 219 9.05 -11.98 -19.00
C SER A 219 9.11 -12.49 -17.54
N GLU A 220 10.29 -12.93 -17.09
CA GLU A 220 10.54 -13.27 -15.68
C GLU A 220 10.33 -12.08 -14.73
N ASP A 221 10.40 -10.86 -15.26
CA ASP A 221 10.16 -9.63 -14.50
C ASP A 221 8.68 -9.42 -14.15
N PHE A 222 7.73 -10.15 -14.79
CA PHE A 222 6.30 -9.97 -14.54
C PHE A 222 5.91 -10.50 -13.16
N ASP A 223 5.51 -9.58 -12.29
CA ASP A 223 5.28 -9.87 -10.89
C ASP A 223 4.04 -9.13 -10.35
N ARG A 224 3.91 -9.13 -9.02
CA ARG A 224 2.82 -8.50 -8.29
C ARG A 224 2.70 -6.99 -8.55
N ASN A 225 3.78 -6.33 -8.97
CA ASN A 225 3.80 -4.90 -9.20
C ASN A 225 2.82 -4.48 -10.27
N VAL A 226 2.64 -5.29 -11.32
CA VAL A 226 1.70 -4.99 -12.41
C VAL A 226 0.28 -4.88 -11.86
N PHE A 227 -0.20 -5.91 -11.15
CA PHE A 227 -1.55 -5.92 -10.61
C PHE A 227 -1.78 -4.88 -9.51
N ILE A 228 -0.75 -4.58 -8.72
CA ILE A 228 -0.85 -3.56 -7.68
C ILE A 228 -0.88 -2.16 -8.29
N SER A 229 -0.09 -1.92 -9.34
CA SER A 229 -0.12 -0.65 -10.07
C SER A 229 -1.46 -0.45 -10.76
N MET A 230 -2.05 -1.50 -11.34
CA MET A 230 -3.42 -1.45 -11.87
C MET A 230 -4.47 -1.18 -10.81
N PHE A 231 -4.39 -1.86 -9.67
CA PHE A 231 -5.32 -1.64 -8.56
C PHE A 231 -5.27 -0.20 -8.06
N LEU A 232 -4.07 0.36 -7.88
CA LEU A 232 -3.89 1.76 -7.46
C LEU A 232 -4.32 2.74 -8.56
N ALA A 233 -4.01 2.48 -9.82
CA ALA A 233 -4.46 3.28 -10.96
C ALA A 233 -5.99 3.33 -11.01
N ASN A 234 -6.65 2.19 -10.80
CA ASN A 234 -8.11 2.07 -10.82
C ASN A 234 -8.75 2.89 -9.68
N ILE A 235 -8.11 2.90 -8.50
CA ILE A 235 -8.54 3.75 -7.40
C ILE A 235 -8.31 5.23 -7.72
N ALA A 236 -7.18 5.58 -8.34
CA ALA A 236 -6.83 6.95 -8.66
C ALA A 236 -7.83 7.59 -9.64
N ILE A 237 -8.19 6.88 -10.71
CA ILE A 237 -9.13 7.40 -11.73
C ILE A 237 -10.56 7.49 -11.22
N HIS A 238 -10.99 6.58 -10.35
CA HIS A 238 -12.35 6.53 -9.79
C HIS A 238 -12.42 7.12 -8.38
N ARG A 239 -11.45 7.95 -7.97
CA ARG A 239 -11.39 8.52 -6.61
C ARG A 239 -12.61 9.36 -6.26
N ASP A 240 -13.23 9.99 -7.26
CA ASP A 240 -14.45 10.80 -7.07
C ASP A 240 -15.72 9.93 -7.00
N GLU A 241 -15.60 8.61 -7.17
CA GLU A 241 -16.69 7.64 -7.20
C GLU A 241 -16.45 6.52 -6.16
N PRO A 242 -16.62 6.80 -4.85
CA PRO A 242 -16.33 5.85 -3.77
C PRO A 242 -16.92 4.47 -3.98
N LYS A 243 -18.13 4.37 -4.55
CA LYS A 243 -18.80 3.08 -4.80
C LYS A 243 -18.03 2.20 -5.78
N GLU A 244 -17.42 2.78 -6.82
CA GLU A 244 -16.71 2.04 -7.87
C GLU A 244 -15.40 1.46 -7.34
N ILE A 245 -14.72 2.17 -6.44
CA ILE A 245 -13.48 1.68 -5.82
C ILE A 245 -13.71 0.70 -4.65
N GLY A 246 -14.96 0.43 -4.26
CA GLY A 246 -15.32 -0.51 -3.18
C GLY A 246 -15.77 0.14 -1.87
N GLY A 247 -16.07 1.43 -1.91
CA GLY A 247 -16.71 2.20 -0.84
C GLY A 247 -15.76 2.55 0.30
N GLU A 248 -16.37 2.81 1.45
CA GLU A 248 -15.70 3.18 2.69
C GLU A 248 -14.59 2.19 3.07
N TYR A 249 -14.81 0.89 2.88
CA TYR A 249 -13.81 -0.13 3.21
C TYR A 249 -12.48 0.06 2.46
N THR A 250 -12.53 0.35 1.15
CA THR A 250 -11.33 0.64 0.36
C THR A 250 -10.67 1.94 0.78
N ILE A 251 -11.47 3.00 0.97
CA ILE A 251 -10.95 4.31 1.38
C ILE A 251 -10.21 4.19 2.73
N ASN A 252 -10.80 3.51 3.71
CA ASN A 252 -10.19 3.28 5.01
C ASN A 252 -8.91 2.42 4.89
N GLY A 253 -8.94 1.35 4.11
CA GLY A 253 -7.79 0.45 3.92
C GLY A 253 -6.59 1.13 3.26
N ILE A 254 -6.82 1.84 2.15
CA ILE A 254 -5.78 2.58 1.42
C ILE A 254 -5.21 3.69 2.30
N SER A 255 -6.08 4.47 2.95
CA SER A 255 -5.63 5.56 3.83
C SER A 255 -4.80 5.04 5.01
N ALA A 256 -5.16 3.88 5.56
CA ALA A 256 -4.38 3.22 6.62
C ALA A 256 -3.03 2.68 6.15
N ILE A 257 -2.95 2.10 4.95
CA ILE A 257 -1.69 1.62 4.37
C ILE A 257 -0.72 2.80 4.22
N PHE A 258 -1.15 3.88 3.57
CA PHE A 258 -0.29 5.04 3.34
C PHE A 258 0.00 5.83 4.62
N ALA A 259 -0.93 5.88 5.58
CA ALA A 259 -0.66 6.43 6.91
C ALA A 259 0.43 5.61 7.65
N LEU A 260 0.40 4.27 7.55
CA LEU A 260 1.40 3.41 8.16
C LEU A 260 2.77 3.60 7.51
N ILE A 261 2.83 3.59 6.19
CA ILE A 261 4.07 3.82 5.43
C ILE A 261 4.66 5.18 5.82
N LEU A 262 3.84 6.22 5.87
CA LEU A 262 4.25 7.57 6.25
C LEU A 262 4.77 7.62 7.69
N LEU A 263 4.05 7.01 8.64
CA LEU A 263 4.48 6.94 10.03
C LEU A 263 5.80 6.19 10.21
N LEU A 264 5.96 5.04 9.54
CA LEU A 264 7.18 4.24 9.58
C LEU A 264 8.39 4.99 9.02
N SER A 265 8.16 5.85 8.02
CA SER A 265 9.23 6.67 7.45
C SER A 265 9.81 7.70 8.42
N PHE A 266 9.01 8.16 9.37
CA PHE A 266 9.43 9.15 10.37
C PHE A 266 10.13 8.53 11.58
N MET A 267 10.10 7.21 11.71
CA MET A 267 10.75 6.52 12.82
C MET A 267 12.28 6.75 12.77
N PRO A 268 12.99 6.70 13.91
CA PRO A 268 14.45 6.81 13.90
C PRO A 268 15.10 5.56 13.30
N GLU A 269 16.32 5.74 12.78
CA GLU A 269 17.20 4.62 12.41
C GLU A 269 17.98 4.23 13.65
N VAL A 270 17.96 2.94 13.98
CA VAL A 270 18.73 2.42 15.11
C VAL A 270 19.68 1.37 14.56
N SER A 271 20.95 1.73 14.42
CA SER A 271 22.02 0.80 14.11
C SER A 271 22.58 0.26 15.42
N VAL A 272 22.58 -1.07 15.57
CA VAL A 272 23.20 -1.75 16.71
C VAL A 272 24.64 -2.08 16.31
N ASP A 273 25.63 -1.43 16.93
CA ASP A 273 27.03 -1.78 16.70
C ASP A 273 27.40 -3.13 17.36
N GLU A 274 28.49 -3.76 16.91
CA GLU A 274 28.96 -5.06 17.41
C GLU A 274 29.32 -5.08 18.91
N THR A 275 29.48 -3.90 19.52
CA THR A 275 29.80 -3.74 20.94
C THR A 275 28.56 -3.49 21.80
N ASN A 276 27.39 -3.37 21.18
CA ASN A 276 26.18 -2.97 21.86
C ASN A 276 25.78 -4.01 22.93
N PRO A 277 25.51 -3.59 24.17
CA PRO A 277 25.15 -4.48 25.27
C PRO A 277 23.97 -5.42 24.97
N ILE A 278 23.04 -5.02 24.08
CA ILE A 278 21.89 -5.83 23.69
C ILE A 278 22.30 -7.15 23.04
N LEU A 279 23.41 -7.18 22.29
CA LEU A 279 23.93 -8.39 21.63
C LEU A 279 24.42 -9.44 22.64
N ARG A 280 24.58 -9.04 23.91
CA ARG A 280 25.02 -9.91 25.01
C ARG A 280 23.87 -10.35 25.92
N ASP A 281 22.65 -9.89 25.67
CA ASP A 281 21.48 -10.29 26.44
C ASP A 281 21.08 -11.73 26.07
N PRO A 282 20.91 -12.67 27.02
CA PRO A 282 20.50 -14.04 26.71
C PRO A 282 19.06 -14.17 26.16
N THR A 283 18.27 -13.10 26.20
CA THR A 283 16.96 -12.98 25.55
C THR A 283 17.04 -12.35 24.15
N TYR A 284 18.24 -11.91 23.74
CA TYR A 284 18.51 -11.45 22.39
C TYR A 284 18.36 -12.61 21.41
N ASP A 285 17.46 -12.45 20.45
CA ASP A 285 17.22 -13.38 19.38
C ASP A 285 17.62 -12.73 18.05
N GLU A 286 18.78 -13.12 17.54
CA GLU A 286 19.33 -12.65 16.26
C GLU A 286 18.38 -12.93 15.08
N SER A 287 17.49 -13.93 15.20
CA SER A 287 16.50 -14.28 14.17
C SER A 287 15.18 -13.51 14.26
N ASN A 288 14.93 -12.78 15.36
CA ASN A 288 13.72 -12.00 15.62
C ASN A 288 14.01 -10.54 16.03
N MET A 289 15.22 -10.03 15.71
CA MET A 289 15.74 -8.68 15.97
C MET A 289 14.78 -7.51 15.71
N SER A 290 14.02 -7.11 16.72
CA SER A 290 13.07 -6.01 16.61
C SER A 290 13.70 -4.61 16.56
N VAL A 291 14.09 -4.09 15.38
CA VAL A 291 14.59 -2.70 15.21
C VAL A 291 13.59 -1.64 15.73
N ILE A 292 12.30 -1.97 15.74
CA ILE A 292 11.27 -1.18 16.43
C ILE A 292 11.04 -1.80 17.82
N PRO A 293 11.43 -1.17 18.93
CA PRO A 293 11.10 -1.64 20.27
C PRO A 293 9.62 -1.98 20.44
N LYS A 294 9.32 -3.06 21.17
CA LYS A 294 7.92 -3.48 21.44
C LYS A 294 7.12 -2.38 22.17
N SER A 295 7.82 -1.53 22.92
CA SER A 295 7.27 -0.32 23.53
C SER A 295 6.74 0.70 22.50
N TRP A 296 7.27 0.73 21.28
CA TRP A 296 6.79 1.62 20.22
C TRP A 296 5.59 1.06 19.48
N MET A 297 5.49 -0.27 19.39
CA MET A 297 4.34 -1.00 18.87
C MET A 297 3.14 -1.00 19.83
N MET A 298 3.27 -0.27 20.94
CA MET A 298 2.18 -0.11 21.88
C MET A 298 1.05 0.67 21.21
N LYS A 299 -0.14 0.09 21.32
CA LYS A 299 -1.41 0.74 20.99
C LYS A 299 -1.46 2.19 21.51
N GLN A 300 -0.95 2.44 22.71
CA GLN A 300 -0.97 3.75 23.37
C GLN A 300 -0.09 4.82 22.69
N VAL A 301 0.94 4.43 21.93
CA VAL A 301 1.87 5.34 21.24
C VAL A 301 1.44 5.52 19.78
N LEU A 302 1.03 4.45 19.10
CA LEU A 302 0.66 4.50 17.69
C LEU A 302 -0.78 4.95 17.44
N GLU A 303 -1.75 4.52 18.26
CA GLU A 303 -3.17 4.84 18.05
C GLU A 303 -3.45 6.35 18.01
N PRO A 304 -2.86 7.19 18.91
CA PRO A 304 -3.05 8.64 18.85
C PRO A 304 -2.51 9.30 17.58
N LEU A 305 -1.50 8.69 16.93
CA LEU A 305 -0.89 9.19 15.70
C LEU A 305 -1.63 8.69 14.45
N PHE A 306 -2.11 7.45 14.51
CA PHE A 306 -2.58 6.74 13.33
C PHE A 306 -3.94 7.24 12.84
N GLU A 307 -4.90 7.48 13.74
CA GLU A 307 -6.22 7.96 13.35
C GLU A 307 -6.16 9.34 12.66
N PRO A 308 -5.45 10.36 13.20
CA PRO A 308 -5.28 11.63 12.49
C PRO A 308 -4.58 11.47 11.14
N LEU A 309 -3.57 10.59 11.04
CA LEU A 309 -2.87 10.33 9.77
C LEU A 309 -3.79 9.72 8.71
N ILE A 310 -4.65 8.77 9.06
CA ILE A 310 -5.65 8.21 8.13
C ILE A 310 -6.52 9.32 7.56
N LYS A 311 -7.03 10.20 8.43
CA LYS A 311 -7.91 11.31 8.05
C LYS A 311 -7.18 12.33 7.17
N ILE A 312 -5.91 12.61 7.48
CA ILE A 312 -5.03 13.47 6.66
C ILE A 312 -4.83 12.86 5.27
N ILE A 313 -4.46 11.59 5.17
CA ILE A 313 -4.28 10.90 3.88
C ILE A 313 -5.60 10.91 3.08
N ALA A 314 -6.72 10.58 3.72
CA ALA A 314 -8.03 10.60 3.07
C ALA A 314 -8.36 11.98 2.49
N TYR A 315 -8.13 13.03 3.29
CA TYR A 315 -8.36 14.41 2.86
C TYR A 315 -7.43 14.83 1.72
N ARG A 316 -6.16 14.41 1.73
CA ARG A 316 -5.21 14.75 0.66
C ARG A 316 -5.50 14.01 -0.65
N LEU A 317 -5.89 12.74 -0.59
CA LEU A 317 -6.10 11.92 -1.78
C LEU A 317 -7.47 12.14 -2.45
N GLY A 318 -8.54 12.30 -1.67
CA GLY A 318 -9.90 12.43 -2.20
C GLY A 318 -10.73 13.55 -1.55
N GLY A 319 -10.08 14.49 -0.87
CA GLY A 319 -10.72 15.68 -0.31
C GLY A 319 -11.76 15.37 0.77
N GLY A 320 -12.72 16.28 0.90
CA GLY A 320 -13.82 16.13 1.86
C GLY A 320 -14.69 14.89 1.62
N LEU A 321 -14.75 14.39 0.38
CA LEU A 321 -15.51 13.19 0.04
C LEU A 321 -14.94 11.97 0.76
N TRP A 322 -13.66 11.67 0.56
CA TRP A 322 -13.01 10.54 1.21
C TRP A 322 -12.99 10.70 2.73
N LEU A 323 -12.73 11.91 3.22
CA LEU A 323 -12.74 12.21 4.66
C LEU A 323 -14.10 11.86 5.29
N SER A 324 -15.21 12.18 4.62
CA SER A 324 -16.57 11.88 5.10
C SER A 324 -16.92 10.38 5.09
N ASN A 325 -16.14 9.58 4.36
CA ASN A 325 -16.29 8.13 4.24
C ASN A 325 -15.30 7.36 5.15
N ILE A 326 -14.51 8.05 5.97
CA ILE A 326 -13.73 7.41 7.04
C ILE A 326 -14.68 6.95 8.15
N ILE A 327 -14.56 5.67 8.53
CA ILE A 327 -15.48 5.06 9.49
C ILE A 327 -14.86 5.11 10.89
N ASP A 328 -15.37 6.03 11.73
CA ASP A 328 -14.88 6.30 13.09
C ASP A 328 -15.39 5.33 14.19
N SER A 329 -16.14 4.27 13.85
CA SER A 329 -16.80 3.42 14.87
C SER A 329 -15.88 2.43 15.60
N GLU A 330 -16.14 2.16 16.89
CA GLU A 330 -15.41 1.21 17.75
C GLU A 330 -15.35 -0.24 17.21
N ILE A 331 -16.31 -0.64 16.37
CA ILE A 331 -16.36 -1.96 15.72
C ILE A 331 -15.23 -2.10 14.67
N ASN A 332 -14.65 -0.98 14.22
CA ASN A 332 -13.42 -0.87 13.43
C ASN A 332 -12.13 -0.81 14.25
N LYS A 333 -12.16 -1.14 15.56
CA LYS A 333 -10.99 -1.76 16.21
C LYS A 333 -10.57 -3.09 15.52
N LYS A 334 -11.21 -3.51 14.42
CA LYS A 334 -10.69 -4.48 13.42
C LYS A 334 -9.75 -3.90 12.37
N LEU A 335 -9.74 -2.59 12.14
CA LEU A 335 -8.61 -1.90 11.52
C LEU A 335 -7.37 -2.13 12.38
N HIS A 336 -7.53 -2.28 13.71
CA HIS A 336 -6.50 -2.80 14.63
C HIS A 336 -6.09 -4.27 14.36
N ASN A 337 -6.93 -5.10 13.74
CA ASN A 337 -6.58 -6.46 13.28
C ASN A 337 -5.92 -6.45 11.89
N GLN A 338 -6.26 -5.51 11.01
CA GLN A 338 -5.51 -5.24 9.78
C GLN A 338 -4.16 -4.62 10.13
N ILE A 339 -4.09 -3.60 10.97
CA ILE A 339 -2.88 -3.09 11.61
C ILE A 339 -2.15 -4.22 12.35
N ARG A 340 -2.80 -5.13 13.11
CA ARG A 340 -2.11 -6.29 13.72
C ARG A 340 -1.54 -7.24 12.67
N PHE A 341 -2.19 -7.41 11.53
CA PHE A 341 -1.74 -8.26 10.43
C PHE A 341 -0.56 -7.59 9.72
N LEU A 342 -0.70 -6.32 9.36
CA LEU A 342 0.36 -5.47 8.81
C LEU A 342 1.52 -5.46 9.80
N LEU A 343 1.35 -5.08 11.05
CA LEU A 343 2.37 -5.12 12.11
C LEU A 343 2.91 -6.52 12.42
N ARG A 344 2.16 -7.63 12.30
CA ARG A 344 2.68 -8.99 12.54
C ARG A 344 3.56 -9.49 11.40
N ASP A 345 3.15 -9.23 10.16
CA ASP A 345 3.87 -9.69 8.98
C ASP A 345 5.01 -8.72 8.64
N VAL A 346 4.82 -7.42 8.89
CA VAL A 346 5.87 -6.39 8.95
C VAL A 346 6.80 -6.61 10.15
N ASN A 347 6.33 -7.10 11.30
CA ASN A 347 7.22 -7.48 12.41
C ASN A 347 8.20 -8.57 12.02
N LYS A 348 7.83 -9.58 11.22
CA LYS A 348 8.86 -10.55 10.79
C LYS A 348 9.94 -9.93 9.91
N TRP A 349 9.65 -8.77 9.30
CA TRP A 349 10.45 -8.22 8.21
C TRP A 349 11.27 -7.00 8.62
N ILE A 350 10.66 -6.03 9.30
CA ILE A 350 11.40 -4.96 9.99
C ILE A 350 12.33 -5.56 11.04
N LEU A 351 12.02 -6.77 11.54
CA LEU A 351 12.70 -7.35 12.69
C LEU A 351 13.47 -8.65 12.43
N GLY A 352 13.38 -9.26 11.25
CA GLY A 352 14.02 -10.56 11.01
C GLY A 352 15.42 -10.48 10.39
N ASN A 353 15.75 -9.37 9.73
CA ASN A 353 16.88 -9.28 8.79
C ASN A 353 17.87 -8.15 9.07
N MET A 354 17.93 -7.57 10.27
CA MET A 354 18.83 -6.44 10.63
C MET A 354 18.73 -5.16 9.79
N VAL A 355 17.91 -5.13 8.76
CA VAL A 355 17.78 -3.97 7.88
C VAL A 355 16.42 -3.35 8.17
N ARG A 356 16.44 -2.26 8.93
CA ARG A 356 15.35 -1.28 8.87
C ARG A 356 15.06 -1.04 7.39
N VAL A 357 13.81 -1.25 6.97
CA VAL A 357 13.44 -0.95 5.59
C VAL A 357 13.41 0.57 5.47
N ASN A 358 14.52 1.12 5.00
CA ASN A 358 14.59 2.49 4.57
C ASN A 358 13.65 2.57 3.36
N ILE A 359 12.41 3.06 3.51
CA ILE A 359 11.47 3.13 2.38
C ILE A 359 11.99 4.25 1.48
N PRO A 360 12.64 3.96 0.32
CA PRO A 360 13.45 4.93 -0.40
C PRO A 360 12.70 6.24 -0.76
N ILE A 361 11.38 6.16 -0.96
CA ILE A 361 10.49 7.31 -1.21
C ILE A 361 10.56 8.35 -0.09
N PHE A 362 10.59 7.91 1.17
CA PHE A 362 10.42 8.76 2.34
C PHE A 362 11.73 9.02 3.10
N VAL A 363 12.85 8.46 2.65
CA VAL A 363 14.20 8.73 3.18
C VAL A 363 14.52 10.22 3.09
N GLU A 364 14.12 10.85 1.98
CA GLU A 364 14.25 12.29 1.83
C GLU A 364 13.41 13.06 2.86
N ILE A 365 12.25 12.55 3.27
CA ILE A 365 11.46 13.19 4.33
C ILE A 365 12.13 13.00 5.71
N SER A 366 12.72 11.83 5.97
CA SER A 366 13.58 11.63 7.15
C SER A 366 14.78 12.61 7.16
N ASN A 367 15.36 12.88 5.98
CA ASN A 367 16.45 13.84 5.78
C ASN A 367 16.00 15.30 5.96
N ILE A 368 14.73 15.65 5.68
CA ILE A 368 14.17 16.98 5.98
C ILE A 368 14.25 17.29 7.48
N PHE A 369 14.01 16.31 8.37
CA PHE A 369 14.20 16.50 9.81
C PHE A 369 15.66 16.35 10.27
N GLN A 370 16.60 16.13 9.34
CA GLN A 370 18.03 16.27 9.58
C GLN A 370 18.58 17.64 9.15
N GLU A 371 17.73 18.66 8.92
CA GLU A 371 18.21 19.98 8.49
C GLU A 371 19.21 20.59 9.50
N ILE A 372 20.50 20.39 9.19
CA ILE A 372 21.60 21.22 9.63
C ILE A 372 21.75 22.31 8.57
N THR A 373 21.29 23.52 8.89
CA THR A 373 21.83 24.72 8.25
C THR A 373 23.09 25.13 9.00
N VAL A 374 24.26 24.72 8.51
CA VAL A 374 25.49 25.49 8.75
C VAL A 374 25.42 26.68 7.79
N SER A 375 24.96 27.82 8.27
CA SER A 375 25.29 29.10 7.65
C SER A 375 26.31 29.77 8.57
N GLY A 376 27.54 29.84 8.07
CA GLY A 376 28.59 30.59 8.73
C GLY A 376 28.41 32.07 8.42
N ASP A 377 28.39 32.89 9.45
CA ASP A 377 29.08 34.16 9.40
C ASP A 377 30.10 34.17 10.54
N THR A 378 31.34 34.32 10.12
CA THR A 378 32.45 34.65 10.99
C THR A 378 32.36 36.14 11.23
N GLU A 379 32.13 36.54 12.48
CA GLU A 379 32.82 37.68 13.09
C GLU A 379 33.37 37.27 14.46
#